data_AF-A0A382WS64-F1
#
_entry.id   AF-A0A382WS64-F1
#
_cell.length_a   1.000
_cell.length_b   1.000
_cell.length_c   1.000
_cell.angle_alpha   90.00
_cell.angle_beta   90.00
_cell.angle_gamma   90.00
#
_symmetry.space_group_name_H-M   'P 1'
#
loop_
_entity.id
_entity.type
_entity.pdbx_description
1 polymer ?
#
loop_
_entity_poly.entity_id
_entity_poly.type
_entity_poly.pdbx_seq_one_letter_code
_entity_poly.pdbx_strand_id
1 'polypeptide(L)'
;MVKIPSVSNTLVIQSYRTESVPEWIANCLDSVRAWAALQAYEYRFIGDEILDYVPPWYRDRAGGRMPVITDLGRLIATRKALTDGAGTVVWIDADVVVFGPDDLRADIDGDHAFAREIWVQPGGNGLKVYRNVHNAYCIFRQGNPILDFYIHACLSVMQRVDG
;
A
#
# COMPACT_ATOMS: atom_id res chain seq x y z
N MET A 1 4.47 13.77 -35.03
CA MET A 1 5.13 12.90 -34.04
C MET A 1 4.02 12.26 -33.21
N VAL A 2 3.73 10.98 -33.45
CA VAL A 2 2.71 10.25 -32.69
C VAL A 2 3.31 9.99 -31.31
N LYS A 3 2.74 10.57 -30.25
CA LYS A 3 3.03 10.13 -28.88
C LYS A 3 2.50 8.71 -28.79
N ILE A 4 3.40 7.73 -28.88
CA ILE A 4 3.10 6.38 -28.42
C ILE A 4 2.72 6.54 -26.95
N PRO A 5 1.54 6.07 -26.50
CA PRO A 5 1.21 6.12 -25.08
C PRO A 5 2.33 5.34 -24.38
N SER A 6 3.05 5.97 -23.47
CA SER A 6 3.92 5.21 -22.58
C SER A 6 3.01 4.21 -21.88
N VAL A 7 3.24 2.91 -22.11
CA VAL A 7 2.60 1.85 -21.33
C VAL A 7 2.74 2.28 -19.87
N SER A 8 1.62 2.44 -19.19
CA SER A 8 1.53 2.87 -17.80
C SER A 8 2.44 1.96 -16.98
N ASN A 9 3.65 2.44 -16.66
CA ASN A 9 4.61 1.71 -15.83
C ASN A 9 4.22 1.83 -14.35
N THR A 10 2.94 1.59 -14.08
CA THR A 10 2.30 1.68 -12.77
C THR A 10 1.89 0.28 -12.35
N LEU A 11 2.43 -0.16 -11.22
CA LEU A 11 2.10 -1.43 -10.60
C LEU A 11 1.29 -1.20 -9.32
N VAL A 12 0.10 -1.76 -9.26
CA VAL A 12 -0.72 -1.81 -8.05
C VAL A 12 -0.41 -3.10 -7.30
N ILE A 13 -0.16 -2.99 -5.99
CA ILE A 13 0.13 -4.13 -5.12
C ILE A 13 -0.89 -4.17 -3.98
N GLN A 14 -1.50 -5.35 -3.78
CA GLN A 14 -2.24 -5.70 -2.57
C GLN A 14 -1.70 -7.00 -1.99
N SER A 15 -1.85 -7.19 -0.69
CA SER A 15 -1.48 -8.44 -0.03
C SER A 15 -2.49 -8.91 0.99
N TYR A 16 -2.81 -10.21 0.93
CA TYR A 16 -3.64 -10.90 1.91
C TYR A 16 -3.35 -12.41 1.84
N ARG A 17 -3.73 -13.17 2.87
CA ARG A 17 -3.69 -14.64 2.79
C ARG A 17 -4.57 -15.17 1.66
N THR A 18 -4.27 -16.35 1.13
CA THR A 18 -5.03 -16.99 0.04
C THR A 18 -6.07 -18.01 0.51
N GLU A 19 -5.94 -18.50 1.74
CA GLU A 19 -6.86 -19.47 2.33
C GLU A 19 -7.90 -18.81 3.23
N SER A 20 -9.12 -19.35 3.21
CA SER A 20 -10.24 -18.88 4.06
C SER A 20 -10.41 -17.35 4.03
N VAL A 21 -10.39 -16.79 2.81
CA VAL A 21 -10.56 -15.35 2.57
C VAL A 21 -12.03 -14.99 2.79
N PRO A 22 -12.35 -14.04 3.70
CA PRO A 22 -13.72 -13.57 3.86
C PRO A 22 -14.23 -12.93 2.57
N GLU A 23 -15.51 -13.17 2.23
CA GLU A 23 -16.13 -12.64 1.00
C GLU A 23 -15.99 -11.12 0.88
N TRP A 24 -16.11 -10.38 1.99
CA TRP A 24 -15.96 -8.93 1.97
C TRP A 24 -14.52 -8.48 1.65
N ILE A 25 -13.49 -9.23 2.04
CA ILE A 25 -12.10 -8.98 1.61
C ILE A 25 -11.96 -9.31 0.13
N ALA A 26 -12.53 -10.42 -0.33
CA ALA A 26 -12.50 -10.77 -1.75
C ALA A 26 -13.10 -9.65 -2.61
N ASN A 27 -14.21 -9.07 -2.17
CA ASN A 27 -14.84 -7.92 -2.82
C ASN A 27 -13.94 -6.67 -2.83
N CYS A 28 -13.21 -6.39 -1.73
CA CYS A 28 -12.23 -5.31 -1.67
C CYS A 28 -11.10 -5.53 -2.69
N LEU A 29 -10.50 -6.72 -2.71
CA LEU A 29 -9.45 -7.10 -3.66
C LEU A 29 -9.94 -6.98 -5.11
N ASP A 30 -11.14 -7.47 -5.41
CA ASP A 30 -11.71 -7.41 -6.76
C ASP A 30 -12.04 -5.99 -7.19
N SER A 31 -12.46 -5.11 -6.27
CA SER A 31 -12.69 -3.69 -6.58
C SER A 31 -11.40 -2.99 -7.00
N VAL A 32 -10.28 -3.29 -6.36
CA VAL A 32 -8.97 -2.73 -6.70
C VAL A 32 -8.42 -3.33 -7.99
N ARG A 33 -8.61 -4.65 -8.23
CA ARG A 33 -8.26 -5.28 -9.51
C ARG A 33 -9.03 -4.66 -10.68
N ALA A 34 -10.34 -4.46 -10.50
CA ALA A 34 -11.20 -3.84 -11.51
C ALA A 34 -10.76 -2.38 -11.78
N TRP A 35 -10.45 -1.63 -10.72
CA TRP A 35 -9.90 -0.28 -10.85
C TRP A 35 -8.55 -0.28 -11.60
N ALA A 36 -7.59 -1.13 -11.21
CA ALA A 36 -6.30 -1.22 -11.89
C ALA A 36 -6.46 -1.54 -13.38
N ALA A 37 -7.33 -2.50 -13.73
CA ALA A 37 -7.64 -2.84 -15.11
C ALA A 37 -8.27 -1.68 -15.90
N LEU A 38 -9.25 -0.97 -15.31
CA LEU A 38 -9.88 0.22 -15.90
C LEU A 38 -8.85 1.31 -16.22
N GLN A 39 -7.85 1.45 -15.35
CA GLN A 39 -6.78 2.43 -15.47
C GLN A 39 -5.61 1.97 -16.37
N ALA A 40 -5.66 0.74 -16.90
CA ALA A 40 -4.56 0.08 -17.58
C ALA A 40 -3.27 -0.02 -16.73
N TYR A 41 -3.42 -0.14 -15.41
CA TYR A 41 -2.31 -0.43 -14.49
C TYR A 41 -2.08 -1.93 -14.38
N GLU A 42 -0.83 -2.33 -14.14
CA GLU A 42 -0.53 -3.70 -13.76
C GLU A 42 -1.01 -3.95 -12.33
N TYR A 43 -1.45 -5.16 -12.03
CA TYR A 43 -1.87 -5.57 -10.70
C TYR A 43 -1.07 -6.79 -10.25
N ARG A 44 -0.54 -6.76 -9.03
CA ARG A 44 0.17 -7.86 -8.39
C ARG A 44 -0.42 -8.12 -7.01
N PHE A 45 -0.90 -9.33 -6.83
CA PHE A 45 -1.27 -9.84 -5.51
C PHE A 45 -0.08 -10.57 -4.88
N ILE A 46 0.11 -10.37 -3.59
CA ILE A 46 1.13 -11.07 -2.79
C ILE A 46 0.42 -11.78 -1.64
N GLY A 47 0.56 -13.09 -1.53
CA GLY A 47 0.05 -13.89 -0.42
C GLY A 47 0.84 -13.69 0.88
N ASP A 48 0.90 -14.75 1.68
CA ASP A 48 1.69 -14.76 2.92
C ASP A 48 3.20 -14.62 2.68
N GLU A 49 3.68 -14.77 1.44
CA GLU A 49 5.07 -14.50 1.06
C GLU A 49 5.47 -13.02 1.22
N ILE A 50 4.53 -12.11 1.48
CA ILE A 50 4.85 -10.74 1.90
C ILE A 50 5.73 -10.73 3.17
N LEU A 51 5.58 -11.74 4.02
CA LEU A 51 6.34 -11.87 5.26
C LEU A 51 7.81 -12.19 4.98
N ASP A 52 8.12 -12.83 3.85
CA ASP A 52 9.49 -13.21 3.46
C ASP A 52 10.35 -11.99 3.12
N TYR A 53 9.74 -10.86 2.80
CA TYR A 53 10.45 -9.59 2.63
C TYR A 53 10.96 -9.00 3.94
N VAL A 54 10.40 -9.41 5.09
CA VAL A 54 10.71 -8.80 6.38
C VAL A 54 11.84 -9.57 7.08
N PRO A 55 12.91 -8.89 7.55
CA PRO A 55 14.00 -9.54 8.26
C PRO A 55 13.53 -10.35 9.48
N PRO A 56 14.07 -11.56 9.74
CA PRO A 56 13.66 -12.39 10.88
C PRO A 56 13.68 -11.65 12.22
N TRP A 57 14.76 -10.90 12.51
CA TRP A 57 14.89 -10.14 13.76
C TRP A 57 13.77 -9.12 13.98
N TYR A 58 13.23 -8.55 12.90
CA TYR A 58 12.14 -7.59 12.97
C TYR A 58 10.83 -8.29 13.31
N ARG A 59 10.58 -9.46 12.70
CA ARG A 59 9.41 -10.29 12.99
C ARG A 59 9.42 -10.77 14.44
N ASP A 60 10.59 -11.19 14.94
CA ASP A 60 10.76 -11.62 16.33
C ASP A 60 10.44 -10.49 17.32
N ARG A 61 10.98 -9.29 17.08
CA ARG A 61 10.69 -8.09 17.91
C ARG A 61 9.23 -7.62 17.79
N ALA A 62 8.61 -7.80 16.62
CA ALA A 62 7.20 -7.49 16.46
C ALA A 62 6.31 -8.43 17.30
N GLY A 63 6.81 -9.56 17.80
CA GLY A 63 6.09 -10.39 18.79
C GLY A 63 4.73 -10.88 18.30
N GLY A 64 4.62 -11.21 17.01
CA GLY A 64 3.36 -11.64 16.39
C GLY A 64 2.38 -10.52 16.04
N ARG A 65 2.75 -9.24 16.22
CA ARG A 65 1.94 -8.09 15.76
C ARG A 65 1.97 -7.99 14.24
N MET A 66 1.13 -8.78 13.57
CA MET A 66 1.04 -8.85 12.12
C MET A 66 0.96 -7.49 11.42
N PRO A 67 0.14 -6.51 11.89
CA PRO A 67 0.09 -5.19 11.25
C PRO A 67 1.44 -4.47 11.20
N VAL A 68 2.30 -4.68 12.20
CA VAL A 68 3.64 -4.08 12.25
C VAL A 68 4.58 -4.77 11.26
N ILE A 69 4.46 -6.09 11.12
CA ILE A 69 5.26 -6.88 10.18
C ILE A 69 4.88 -6.50 8.74
N THR A 70 3.59 -6.47 8.44
CA THR A 70 3.09 -6.15 7.09
C THR A 70 3.31 -4.69 6.71
N ASP A 71 3.32 -3.75 7.66
CA ASP A 71 3.70 -2.35 7.44
C ASP A 71 5.11 -2.22 6.85
N LEU A 72 6.09 -2.99 7.35
CA LEU A 72 7.42 -3.03 6.74
C LEU A 72 7.44 -3.85 5.45
N GLY A 73 6.73 -4.98 5.42
CA GLY A 73 6.67 -5.88 4.26
C GLY A 73 6.22 -5.16 2.99
N ARG A 74 5.19 -4.32 3.08
CA ARG A 74 4.71 -3.53 1.93
C ARG A 74 5.73 -2.55 1.39
N LEU A 75 6.50 -1.91 2.26
CA LEU A 75 7.52 -0.93 1.85
C LEU A 75 8.66 -1.63 1.13
N ILE A 76 9.08 -2.80 1.61
CA ILE A 76 10.12 -3.60 0.96
C ILE A 76 9.62 -4.17 -0.37
N ALA A 77 8.38 -4.66 -0.44
CA ALA A 77 7.77 -5.12 -1.68
C ALA A 77 7.67 -4.00 -2.73
N THR A 78 7.27 -2.80 -2.29
CA THR A 78 7.22 -1.58 -3.12
C THR A 78 8.62 -1.24 -3.65
N ARG A 79 9.64 -1.20 -2.77
CA ARG A 79 11.01 -0.90 -3.17
C ARG A 79 11.54 -1.93 -4.16
N LYS A 80 11.26 -3.21 -3.93
CA LYS A 80 11.64 -4.29 -4.85
C LYS A 80 11.00 -4.09 -6.22
N ALA A 81 9.71 -3.82 -6.28
CA ALA A 81 9.02 -3.58 -7.54
C ALA A 81 9.60 -2.38 -8.33
N LEU A 82 9.94 -1.28 -7.65
CA LEU A 82 10.62 -0.14 -8.28
C LEU A 82 12.00 -0.52 -8.82
N THR A 83 12.78 -1.29 -8.06
CA THR A 83 14.09 -1.79 -8.51
C THR A 83 13.97 -2.76 -9.68
N ASP A 84 12.91 -3.57 -9.72
CA ASP A 84 12.64 -4.54 -10.79
C ASP A 84 12.10 -3.88 -12.08
N GLY A 85 11.92 -2.56 -12.09
CA GLY A 85 11.61 -1.78 -13.30
C GLY A 85 10.26 -1.05 -13.29
N ALA A 86 9.45 -1.20 -12.23
CA ALA A 86 8.24 -0.42 -12.09
C ALA A 86 8.58 1.08 -11.95
N GLY A 87 7.88 1.94 -12.70
CA GLY A 87 8.12 3.39 -12.67
C GLY A 87 7.37 4.06 -11.53
N THR A 88 6.16 3.58 -11.26
CA THR A 88 5.30 3.95 -10.15
C THR A 88 4.77 2.68 -9.51
N VAL A 89 4.77 2.62 -8.18
CA VAL A 89 4.11 1.56 -7.41
C VAL A 89 3.03 2.19 -6.54
N VAL A 90 1.82 1.62 -6.61
CA VAL A 90 0.71 1.94 -5.74
C VAL A 90 0.50 0.77 -4.79
N TRP A 91 0.66 1.01 -3.49
CA TRP A 91 0.24 0.05 -2.48
C TRP A 91 -1.19 0.34 -2.05
N ILE A 92 -2.02 -0.70 -1.94
CA ILE A 92 -3.36 -0.61 -1.37
C ILE A 92 -3.57 -1.76 -0.36
N ASP A 93 -4.08 -1.46 0.84
CA ASP A 93 -4.41 -2.50 1.82
C ASP A 93 -5.58 -3.39 1.31
N ALA A 94 -5.64 -4.64 1.76
CA ALA A 94 -6.59 -5.64 1.25
C ALA A 94 -8.05 -5.40 1.65
N ASP A 95 -8.28 -4.58 2.66
CA ASP A 95 -9.60 -4.20 3.17
C ASP A 95 -10.11 -2.86 2.58
N VAL A 96 -9.41 -2.31 1.59
CA VAL A 96 -9.84 -1.09 0.88
C VAL A 96 -10.76 -1.43 -0.29
N VAL A 97 -11.87 -0.69 -0.38
CA VAL A 97 -12.79 -0.71 -1.52
C VAL A 97 -12.65 0.58 -2.34
N VAL A 98 -12.61 0.45 -3.66
CA VAL A 98 -12.56 1.61 -4.56
C VAL A 98 -13.96 2.08 -4.95
N PHE A 99 -14.28 3.33 -4.62
CA PHE A 99 -15.47 4.04 -5.13
C PHE A 99 -15.06 5.08 -6.18
N GLY A 100 -15.91 5.31 -7.18
CA GLY A 100 -15.63 6.27 -8.26
C GLY A 100 -14.33 5.94 -9.01
N PRO A 101 -14.20 4.73 -9.60
CA PRO A 101 -12.93 4.24 -10.13
C PRO A 101 -12.38 5.07 -11.30
N ASP A 102 -13.23 5.86 -11.96
CA ASP A 102 -12.82 6.80 -13.01
C ASP A 102 -12.06 8.02 -12.48
N ASP A 103 -12.31 8.42 -11.23
CA ASP A 103 -11.72 9.62 -10.61
C ASP A 103 -10.43 9.32 -9.85
N LEU A 104 -10.23 8.07 -9.39
CA LEU A 104 -9.01 7.66 -8.71
C LEU A 104 -7.90 7.36 -9.73
N ARG A 105 -6.84 8.19 -9.73
CA ARG A 105 -5.67 8.04 -10.62
C ARG A 105 -4.38 7.96 -9.81
N ALA A 106 -3.40 7.24 -10.34
CA ALA A 106 -2.05 7.17 -9.77
C ALA A 106 -1.09 8.24 -10.35
N ASP A 107 -1.57 9.04 -11.30
CA ASP A 107 -0.80 10.16 -11.84
C ASP A 107 -0.86 11.34 -10.87
N ILE A 108 0.24 11.55 -10.15
CA ILE A 108 0.38 12.59 -9.14
C ILE A 108 1.43 13.63 -9.58
N ASP A 109 1.23 14.86 -9.14
CA ASP A 109 2.23 15.93 -9.22
C ASP A 109 3.21 15.78 -8.03
N GLY A 110 4.13 14.83 -8.14
CA GLY A 110 5.09 14.47 -7.09
C GLY A 110 5.76 13.12 -7.32
N ASP A 111 6.67 12.74 -6.42
CA ASP A 111 7.39 11.46 -6.44
C ASP A 111 6.82 10.44 -5.44
N HIS A 112 5.93 10.86 -4.54
CA HIS A 112 5.20 10.02 -3.60
C HIS A 112 3.87 10.66 -3.18
N ALA A 113 2.93 9.85 -2.70
CA ALA A 113 1.69 10.33 -2.09
C ALA A 113 1.18 9.34 -1.02
N PHE A 114 0.43 9.87 -0.07
CA PHE A 114 -0.31 9.10 0.94
C PHE A 114 -1.77 9.51 0.92
N ALA A 115 -2.66 8.60 1.31
CA ALA A 115 -4.07 8.93 1.46
C ALA A 115 -4.30 9.95 2.57
N ARG A 116 -5.27 10.83 2.32
CA ARG A 116 -5.89 11.65 3.36
C ARG A 116 -7.12 10.91 3.88
N GLU A 117 -7.06 10.48 5.13
CA GLU A 117 -8.18 9.84 5.80
C GLU A 117 -9.17 10.88 6.31
N ILE A 118 -10.46 10.57 6.14
CA ILE A 118 -11.58 11.24 6.81
C ILE A 118 -12.31 10.18 7.63
N TRP A 119 -12.01 10.11 8.92
CA TRP A 119 -12.63 9.15 9.83
C TRP A 119 -13.85 9.78 10.52
N VAL A 120 -15.01 9.15 10.37
CA VAL A 120 -16.27 9.63 10.93
C VAL A 120 -16.76 8.64 11.98
N GLN A 121 -17.03 9.12 13.18
CA GLN A 121 -17.56 8.29 14.28
C GLN A 121 -18.60 9.05 15.11
N PRO A 122 -19.46 8.35 15.88
CA PRO A 122 -20.30 9.00 16.86
C PRO A 122 -19.49 9.84 17.86
N GLY A 123 -19.99 11.03 18.17
CA GLY A 123 -19.50 11.93 19.22
C GLY A 123 -20.64 12.27 20.19
N GLY A 124 -20.33 13.12 21.18
CA GLY A 124 -21.27 13.45 22.25
C GLY A 124 -22.64 13.97 21.78
N ASN A 125 -22.67 14.85 20.76
CA ASN A 125 -23.90 15.39 20.16
C ASN A 125 -23.83 15.31 18.62
N GLY A 126 -23.75 14.11 18.05
CA GLY A 126 -23.77 13.90 16.59
C GLY A 126 -22.52 13.21 16.07
N LEU A 127 -22.14 13.47 14.82
CA LEU A 127 -20.96 12.87 14.20
C LEU A 127 -19.71 13.73 14.47
N LYS A 128 -18.59 13.08 14.74
CA LYS A 128 -17.27 13.69 14.83
C LYS A 128 -16.40 13.23 13.67
N VAL A 129 -15.71 14.18 13.05
CA VAL A 129 -14.84 13.95 11.90
C VAL A 129 -13.38 14.20 12.29
N TYR A 130 -12.52 13.23 12.00
CA TYR A 130 -11.08 13.30 12.16
C TYR A 130 -10.42 13.29 10.78
N ARG A 131 -9.29 14.00 10.64
CA ARG A 131 -8.53 14.08 9.40
C ARG A 131 -7.09 13.73 9.68
N ASN A 132 -6.60 12.69 9.03
CA ASN A 132 -5.24 12.18 9.20
C ASN A 132 -4.61 11.86 7.84
N VAL A 133 -3.32 11.61 7.84
CA VAL A 133 -2.64 10.90 6.76
C VAL A 133 -2.69 9.41 7.07
N HIS A 134 -2.98 8.59 6.07
CA HIS A 134 -3.08 7.14 6.20
C HIS A 134 -2.30 6.43 5.09
N ASN A 135 -1.74 5.27 5.43
CA ASN A 135 -0.82 4.52 4.58
C ASN A 135 -1.45 3.27 3.95
N ALA A 136 -2.77 3.08 4.11
CA ALA A 136 -3.55 2.07 3.38
C ALA A 136 -3.61 2.30 1.87
N TYR A 137 -3.26 3.50 1.41
CA TYR A 137 -3.02 3.81 0.01
C TYR A 137 -1.78 4.70 -0.06
N CYS A 138 -0.75 4.21 -0.74
CA CYS A 138 0.49 4.94 -0.94
C CYS A 138 0.91 4.86 -2.40
N ILE A 139 1.53 5.91 -2.92
CA ILE A 139 2.17 5.95 -4.23
C ILE A 139 3.64 6.27 -4.03
N PHE A 140 4.52 5.55 -4.72
CA PHE A 140 5.95 5.81 -4.76
C PHE A 140 6.47 5.71 -6.19
N ARG A 141 7.27 6.68 -6.63
CA ARG A 141 7.97 6.67 -7.93
C ARG A 141 9.43 6.29 -7.76
N GLN A 142 10.04 5.77 -8.82
CA GLN A 142 11.47 5.46 -8.81
C GLN A 142 12.29 6.71 -8.45
N GLY A 143 13.26 6.55 -7.55
CA GLY A 143 14.15 7.63 -7.11
C GLY A 143 13.62 8.55 -6.00
N ASN A 144 12.39 8.34 -5.50
CA ASN A 144 11.89 9.10 -4.36
C ASN A 144 12.66 8.75 -3.06
N PRO A 145 13.08 9.74 -2.25
CA PRO A 145 13.83 9.48 -1.01
C PRO A 145 12.93 9.02 0.15
N ILE A 146 11.62 9.23 0.05
CA ILE A 146 10.67 9.00 1.13
C ILE A 146 10.50 7.52 1.43
N LEU A 147 10.49 6.66 0.41
CA LEU A 147 10.36 5.22 0.60
C LEU A 147 11.51 4.66 1.45
N ASP A 148 12.76 5.01 1.13
CA ASP A 148 13.92 4.55 1.90
C ASP A 148 13.98 5.16 3.29
N PHE A 149 13.60 6.43 3.43
CA PHE A 149 13.44 7.05 4.75
C PHE A 149 12.39 6.34 5.60
N TYR A 150 11.24 5.98 5.02
CA TYR A 150 10.17 5.31 5.75
C TYR A 150 10.59 3.89 6.18
N ILE A 151 11.24 3.14 5.29
CA ILE A 151 11.85 1.84 5.64
C ILE A 151 12.84 2.01 6.79
N HIS A 152 13.72 3.01 6.72
CA HIS A 152 14.69 3.30 7.78
C HIS A 152 13.99 3.63 9.12
N ALA A 153 12.91 4.42 9.08
CA ALA A 153 12.14 4.77 10.27
C ALA A 153 11.48 3.54 10.91
N CYS A 154 10.83 2.67 10.12
CA CYS A 154 10.23 1.43 10.63
C CYS A 154 11.27 0.54 11.31
N LEU A 155 12.43 0.34 10.68
CA LEU A 155 13.54 -0.44 11.24
C LEU A 155 14.09 0.19 12.53
N SER A 156 14.33 1.51 12.53
CA SER A 156 14.88 2.24 13.68
C SER A 156 13.96 2.23 14.89
N VAL A 157 12.65 2.37 14.68
CA VAL A 157 11.67 2.28 15.77
C VAL A 157 11.74 0.89 16.40
N MET A 158 11.73 -0.16 15.59
CA MET A 158 11.75 -1.54 16.11
C MET A 158 13.06 -1.88 16.84
N GLN A 159 14.19 -1.32 16.44
CA GLN A 159 15.46 -1.48 17.15
C GLN A 159 15.44 -0.88 18.57
N ARG A 160 14.66 0.19 18.78
CA ARG A 160 14.54 0.92 20.05
C ARG A 160 13.43 0.39 20.96
N VAL A 161 12.55 -0.48 20.45
CA VAL A 161 11.54 -1.14 21.27
C VAL A 161 12.26 -2.14 22.17
N ASP A 162 12.51 -1.76 23.41
CA ASP A 162 12.88 -2.71 24.47
C ASP A 162 11.70 -3.67 24.69
N GLY A 163 12.00 -4.96 24.78
CA GLY A 163 11.03 -6.05 24.96
C GLY A 163 10.47 -6.12 26.37
#